data_AF-M8AKX5-F1
#
_entry.id   AF-M8AKX5-F1
#
_cell.length_a   1.000
_cell.length_b   1.000
_cell.length_c   1.000
_cell.angle_alpha   90.00
_cell.angle_beta   90.00
_cell.angle_gamma   90.00
#
_symmetry.space_group_name_H-M   'P 1'
#
loop_
_entity.id
_entity.type
_entity.pdbx_description
1 polymer ?
#
loop_
_entity_poly.entity_id
_entity_poly.type
_entity_poly.pdbx_seq_one_letter_code
_entity_poly.pdbx_strand_id
1 'polypeptide(L)'
;MAIRGPDAASVLPMTLLFSLGFFCARFVLDRLLYKPLAVYLFTSKASKLMNDEARQAKIVKFSESTWKLTYYASVQAWVLLIIKQEPWSLDTLQYFDGWPNQPIP
;
A
#
# COMPACT_ATOMS: atom_id res chain seq x y z
N MET A 1 -8.62 -25.85 22.87
CA MET A 1 -7.57 -24.87 23.22
C MET A 1 -8.12 -23.49 22.89
N ALA A 2 -8.62 -22.75 23.88
CA ALA A 2 -9.21 -21.44 23.63
C ALA A 2 -8.09 -20.46 23.22
N ILE A 3 -8.12 -19.99 21.98
CA ILE A 3 -7.27 -18.90 21.53
C ILE A 3 -7.63 -17.69 22.40
N ARG A 4 -6.77 -17.37 23.36
CA ARG A 4 -6.94 -16.18 24.20
C ARG A 4 -6.79 -14.97 23.28
N GLY A 5 -7.91 -14.34 22.93
CA GLY A 5 -7.93 -13.15 22.09
C GLY A 5 -7.07 -12.03 22.72
N PRO A 6 -6.46 -11.16 21.91
CA PRO A 6 -5.56 -10.12 22.42
C PRO A 6 -6.26 -9.28 23.49
N ASP A 7 -5.67 -9.20 24.69
CA ASP A 7 -6.20 -8.43 25.81
C ASP A 7 -6.30 -6.95 25.38
N ALA A 8 -7.32 -6.20 25.84
CA ALA A 8 -7.52 -4.79 25.46
C ALA A 8 -6.28 -3.89 25.73
N ALA A 9 -5.42 -4.28 26.67
CA ALA A 9 -4.15 -3.62 26.96
C ALA A 9 -3.09 -3.80 25.84
N SER A 10 -3.20 -4.84 25.01
CA SER A 10 -2.26 -5.15 23.91
C SER A 10 -2.66 -4.54 22.57
N VAL A 11 -3.95 -4.27 22.34
CA VAL A 11 -4.44 -3.64 21.09
C VAL A 11 -4.15 -2.14 21.03
N LEU A 12 -4.16 -1.45 22.18
CA LEU A 12 -3.86 -0.02 22.27
C LEU A 12 -2.43 0.34 21.84
N PRO A 13 -1.36 -0.30 22.36
CA PRO A 13 0.00 0.01 21.93
C PRO A 13 0.24 -0.37 20.46
N MET A 14 -0.38 -1.45 19.96
CA MET A 14 -0.23 -1.84 18.56
C MET A 14 -0.86 -0.85 17.58
N THR A 15 -2.06 -0.34 17.89
CA THR A 15 -2.71 0.68 17.04
C THR A 15 -1.93 2.00 17.04
N LEU A 16 -1.35 2.39 18.17
CA LEU A 16 -0.48 3.56 18.27
C LEU A 16 0.83 3.40 17.48
N LEU A 17 1.51 2.26 17.64
CA LEU A 17 2.71 1.92 16.85
C LEU A 17 2.42 1.94 15.35
N PHE A 18 1.30 1.35 14.94
CA PHE A 18 0.88 1.35 13.54
C PHE A 18 0.58 2.76 13.03
N SER A 19 -0.16 3.57 13.80
CA SER A 19 -0.50 4.94 13.43
C SER A 19 0.75 5.83 13.30
N LEU A 20 1.64 5.78 14.30
CA LEU A 20 2.92 6.50 14.29
C LEU A 20 3.82 6.01 13.15
N GLY A 21 3.93 4.69 12.98
CA GLY A 21 4.69 4.08 11.90
C GLY A 21 4.20 4.51 10.53
N PHE A 22 2.88 4.58 10.33
CA PHE A 22 2.27 5.05 9.08
C PHE A 22 2.56 6.53 8.82
N PHE A 23 2.49 7.37 9.87
CA PHE A 23 2.82 8.78 9.75
C PHE A 23 4.30 9.00 9.43
N CYS A 24 5.19 8.28 10.12
CA CYS A 24 6.63 8.28 9.84
C CYS A 24 6.92 7.78 8.42
N ALA A 25 6.31 6.68 8.00
CA ALA A 25 6.45 6.14 6.65
C ALA A 25 6.04 7.20 5.61
N ARG A 26 4.89 7.86 5.81
CA ARG A 26 4.43 8.95 4.94
C ARG A 26 5.45 10.08 4.84
N PHE A 27 5.99 10.51 5.97
CA PHE A 27 6.99 11.58 6.01
C PHE A 27 8.31 11.18 5.32
N VAL A 28 8.80 9.97 5.58
CA VAL A 28 10.04 9.44 5.00
C VAL A 28 9.91 9.24 3.50
N LEU A 29 8.83 8.61 3.04
CA LEU A 29 8.52 8.41 1.61
C LEU A 29 8.40 9.74 0.87
N ASP A 30 7.71 10.72 1.46
CA ASP A 30 7.56 12.06 0.87
C ASP A 30 8.91 12.76 0.68
N ARG A 31 9.76 12.73 1.72
CA ARG A 31 11.02 13.44 1.71
C ARG A 31 12.12 12.73 0.92
N LEU A 32 12.21 11.40 0.99
CA LEU A 32 13.30 10.63 0.39
C LEU A 32 13.00 10.08 -1.00
N LEU A 33 11.73 9.87 -1.34
CA LEU A 33 11.36 9.24 -2.60
C LEU A 33 10.56 10.20 -3.47
N TYR A 34 9.44 10.73 -2.99
CA TYR A 34 8.53 11.49 -3.85
C TYR A 34 9.10 12.83 -4.31
N LYS A 35 9.69 13.62 -3.40
CA LYS A 35 10.35 14.88 -3.76
C LYS A 35 11.52 14.70 -4.75
N PRO A 36 12.50 13.83 -4.50
CA PRO A 36 13.59 13.63 -5.47
C PRO A 36 13.12 13.00 -6.78
N LEU A 37 12.15 12.07 -6.75
CA LEU A 37 11.55 11.52 -7.98
C LEU A 37 10.85 12.62 -8.79
N ALA A 38 10.11 13.51 -8.14
CA ALA A 38 9.45 14.63 -8.80
C ALA A 38 10.49 15.58 -9.42
N VAL A 39 11.52 15.97 -8.67
CA VAL A 39 12.61 16.82 -9.18
C VAL A 39 13.30 16.16 -10.36
N TYR A 40 13.64 14.88 -10.27
CA TYR A 40 14.25 14.10 -11.35
C TYR A 40 13.36 14.08 -12.61
N LEU A 41 12.08 13.75 -12.46
CA LEU A 41 11.12 13.69 -13.56
C LEU A 41 10.93 15.07 -14.22
N PHE A 42 10.88 16.12 -13.40
CA PHE A 42 10.81 17.51 -13.84
C PHE A 42 12.19 18.16 -14.00
N THR A 43 13.27 17.42 -14.28
CA THR A 43 14.57 18.00 -14.70
C THR A 43 14.73 17.97 -16.23
N SER A 44 13.82 17.30 -16.96
CA SER A 44 13.81 17.27 -18.43
C SER A 44 13.68 18.67 -19.04
N LYS A 45 14.23 18.90 -20.25
CA LYS A 45 14.30 20.20 -20.96
C LYS A 45 12.96 20.97 -20.98
N ALA A 46 11.82 20.28 -20.95
CA ALA A 46 10.48 20.88 -20.89
C ALA A 46 10.17 21.60 -19.56
N SER A 47 10.79 21.21 -18.44
CA SER A 47 10.57 21.84 -17.14
C SER A 47 11.34 23.14 -16.97
N LYS A 48 12.46 23.31 -17.69
CA LYS A 48 13.30 24.50 -17.62
C LYS A 48 12.62 25.74 -18.23
N LEU A 49 11.56 25.50 -19.04
CA LEU A 49 10.70 26.51 -19.65
C LEU A 49 9.48 26.85 -18.77
N MET A 50 9.29 26.15 -17.65
CA MET A 50 8.12 26.29 -16.79
C MET A 50 8.42 27.21 -15.60
N ASN A 51 7.48 28.11 -15.30
CA ASN A 51 7.59 29.02 -14.16
C ASN A 51 7.80 28.23 -12.85
N ASP A 52 8.62 28.76 -11.94
CA ASP A 52 9.02 28.10 -10.70
C ASP A 52 7.82 27.72 -9.83
N GLU A 53 6.81 28.60 -9.78
CA GLU A 53 5.59 28.38 -9.01
C GLU A 53 4.75 27.23 -9.60
N ALA A 54 4.64 27.15 -10.93
CA ALA A 54 3.96 26.05 -11.61
C ALA A 54 4.71 24.71 -11.44
N ARG A 55 6.04 24.76 -11.34
CA ARG A 55 6.89 23.59 -11.06
C ARG A 55 6.67 23.07 -9.64
N GLN A 56 6.64 23.95 -8.63
CA GLN A 56 6.36 23.56 -7.26
C GLN A 56 4.95 22.97 -7.12
N ALA A 57 3.94 23.60 -7.73
CA ALA A 57 2.57 23.08 -7.71
C ALA A 57 2.46 21.67 -8.32
N LYS A 58 3.20 21.39 -9.41
CA LYS A 58 3.25 20.04 -10.01
C LYS A 58 3.98 19.04 -9.13
N ILE A 59 5.05 19.43 -8.45
CA ILE A 59 5.78 18.56 -7.51
C ILE A 59 4.87 18.15 -6.35
N VAL A 60 4.14 19.09 -5.75
CA VAL A 60 3.19 18.80 -4.67
C VAL A 60 2.10 17.84 -5.16
N LYS A 61 1.46 18.13 -6.30
CA LYS A 61 0.43 17.24 -6.88
C LYS A 61 0.97 15.84 -7.20
N PHE A 62 2.19 15.75 -7.73
CA PHE A 62 2.84 14.47 -8.01
C PHE A 62 3.12 13.70 -6.71
N SER A 63 3.60 14.36 -5.66
CA SER A 63 3.85 13.72 -4.36
C SER A 63 2.57 13.17 -3.72
N GLU A 64 1.47 13.93 -3.78
CA GLU A 64 0.16 13.47 -3.30
C GLU A 64 -0.38 12.28 -4.09
N SER A 65 -0.27 12.33 -5.41
CA SER A 65 -0.65 11.23 -6.31
C SER A 65 0.18 9.96 -6.03
N THR A 66 1.50 10.10 -5.92
CA THR A 66 2.42 8.98 -5.74
C THR A 66 2.21 8.30 -4.39
N TRP A 67 1.89 9.06 -3.34
CA TRP A 67 1.49 8.47 -2.07
C TRP A 67 0.22 7.64 -2.19
N LYS A 68 -0.83 8.17 -2.84
CA LYS A 68 -2.08 7.41 -3.06
C LYS A 68 -1.80 6.12 -3.82
N LEU A 69 -1.00 6.19 -4.89
CA LEU A 69 -0.59 5.01 -5.65
C LEU A 69 0.14 4.00 -4.76
N THR A 70 1.11 4.44 -3.97
CA THR A 70 1.89 3.57 -3.07
C THR A 70 0.98 2.89 -2.05
N TYR A 71 0.02 3.63 -1.48
CA TYR A 71 -0.96 3.09 -0.54
C TYR A 71 -1.81 2.00 -1.19
N TYR A 72 -2.47 2.28 -2.32
CA TYR A 72 -3.31 1.31 -3.00
C TYR A 72 -2.52 0.10 -3.52
N ALA A 73 -1.30 0.31 -4.01
CA ALA A 73 -0.43 -0.78 -4.45
C ALA A 73 0.00 -1.67 -3.28
N SER A 74 0.31 -1.08 -2.12
CA SER A 74 0.69 -1.84 -0.91
C SER A 74 -0.47 -2.67 -0.39
N VAL A 75 -1.67 -2.10 -0.34
CA VAL A 75 -2.89 -2.83 0.06
C VAL A 75 -3.17 -3.98 -0.91
N GLN A 76 -3.10 -3.74 -2.22
CA GLN A 76 -3.30 -4.80 -3.22
C GLN A 76 -2.24 -5.89 -3.10
N ALA A 77 -0.97 -5.54 -2.94
CA ALA A 77 0.11 -6.49 -2.74
C ALA A 77 -0.13 -7.33 -1.48
N TRP A 78 -0.57 -6.72 -0.38
CA TRP A 78 -0.90 -7.44 0.85
C TRP A 78 -2.07 -8.41 0.67
N VAL A 79 -3.15 -7.97 0.02
CA VAL A 79 -4.30 -8.83 -0.31
C VAL A 79 -3.86 -10.00 -1.20
N LEU A 80 -3.03 -9.75 -2.22
CA LEU A 80 -2.50 -10.81 -3.08
C LEU A 80 -1.63 -11.79 -2.31
N LEU A 81 -0.81 -11.33 -1.35
CA LEU A 81 -0.01 -12.20 -0.48
C LEU A 81 -0.87 -13.12 0.38
N ILE A 82 -1.96 -12.60 0.95
CA ILE A 82 -2.91 -13.41 1.74
C ILE A 82 -3.58 -14.45 0.83
N ILE A 83 -4.10 -14.00 -0.32
CA ILE A 83 -4.77 -14.89 -1.27
C ILE A 83 -3.81 -16.00 -1.74
N LYS A 84 -2.54 -15.69 -2.02
CA LYS A 84 -1.54 -16.67 -2.45
C LYS A 84 -1.23 -17.78 -1.43
N GLN A 85 -1.49 -17.56 -0.13
CA GLN A 85 -1.32 -18.59 0.90
C GLN A 85 -2.45 -19.62 0.84
N GLU A 86 -3.58 -19.25 0.27
CA GLU A 86 -4.74 -20.12 0.19
C GLU A 86 -4.63 -21.07 -1.01
N PRO A 87 -4.78 -22.39 -0.81
CA PRO A 87 -4.62 -23.40 -1.86
C PRO A 87 -5.61 -23.22 -3.03
N TRP A 88 -6.81 -22.74 -2.72
CA TRP A 88 -7.86 -22.48 -3.69
C TRP A 88 -7.62 -21.25 -4.58
N SER A 89 -6.61 -20.43 -4.27
CA SER A 89 -6.27 -19.24 -5.08
C SER A 89 -5.59 -19.58 -6.39
N LEU A 90 -4.87 -20.70 -6.43
CA LEU A 90 -4.14 -21.19 -7.59
C LEU A 90 -4.86 -22.38 -8.24
N ASP A 91 -5.64 -23.13 -7.46
CA ASP A 91 -6.39 -24.28 -7.93
C ASP A 91 -7.88 -24.15 -7.59
N THR A 92 -8.68 -23.79 -8.58
CA THR A 92 -10.13 -23.62 -8.45
C THR A 92 -10.85 -24.91 -8.08
N LEU A 93 -10.24 -26.09 -8.26
CA LEU A 93 -10.83 -27.36 -7.84
C LEU A 93 -10.79 -27.50 -6.31
N GLN A 94 -9.72 -27.03 -5.68
CA GLN A 94 -9.56 -27.02 -4.22
C GLN A 94 -10.47 -26.01 -3.53
N TYR A 95 -11.00 -25.02 -4.26
CA TYR A 95 -12.01 -24.10 -3.74
C TYR A 95 -13.31 -24.80 -3.31
N PHE A 96 -13.63 -25.91 -3.97
CA PHE A 96 -14.85 -26.68 -3.71
C PHE A 96 -14.63 -27.90 -2.82
N ASP A 97 -13.38 -28.13 -2.39
CA ASP A 97 -13.04 -29.25 -1.53
C ASP A 97 -13.63 -29.00 -0.12
N GLY A 98 -14.63 -29.79 0.26
CA GLY A 98 -15.39 -29.63 1.51
C GLY A 98 -16.85 -29.16 1.36
N TRP A 99 -17.33 -28.84 0.15
CA TRP A 99 -18.75 -28.49 -0.06
C TRP A 99 -19.61 -29.74 -0.39
N PRO A 100 -20.64 -30.08 0.39
CA PRO A 100 -21.48 -31.24 0.10
C PRO A 100 -22.37 -31.00 -1.13
N ASN A 101 -22.36 -31.96 -2.07
CA ASN A 101 -23.19 -32.04 -3.28
C ASN A 101 -22.85 -31.11 -4.47
N GLN A 102 -21.58 -30.75 -4.68
CA GLN A 102 -21.21 -30.01 -5.89
C GLN A 102 -20.83 -30.95 -7.06
N PRO A 103 -21.47 -30.86 -8.24
CA PRO A 103 -21.02 -31.56 -9.43
C PRO A 103 -19.72 -30.91 -9.91
N ILE A 104 -18.61 -31.56 -9.61
CA ILE A 104 -17.28 -31.24 -10.14
C ILE A 104 -17.29 -31.69 -11.62
N PRO A 105 -16.87 -30.86 -12.59
CA PRO A 105 -16.74 -31.27 -13.99
C PRO A 105 -15.74 -32.41 -14.20
#